data_AF-A0A519ZRP5-F1
#
_entry.id   AF-A0A519ZRP5-F1
#
_cell.length_a   1.000
_cell.length_b   1.000
_cell.length_c   1.000
_cell.angle_alpha   90.00
_cell.angle_beta   90.00
_cell.angle_gamma   90.00
#
_symmetry.space_group_name_H-M   'P 1'
#
loop_
_entity.id
_entity.type
_entity.pdbx_description
1 polymer ?
#
loop_
_entity_poly.entity_id
_entity_poly.type
_entity_poly.pdbx_seq_one_letter_code
_entity_poly.pdbx_strand_id
1 'polypeptide(L)'
;MADKYLTESEWKNFCKKPGYKAELLVKALAGLEKADKAGPQAQLKALDELDKQADVLLKANKADKILSGYLGEMAKAGKKLRKEADDALAKAKSSSKDDDDDEDGPPAALLDPKKLLAQLNLCKRDSDRTVQFAFVDAKDKQDAALAMSPKVAGRSLFAKLQQAAGVKTGAYGSAWIDGTALMLQLDKPLGGLVKKIRGPVKACGFKISKVVLWNEDGTVFEQEDEPEDKAAPASGDAPAAKPAAPTAKVGAAGADAAVDFDTRLKTVVKRLEALKATGAEGIREIVLKVSEAGVWSRKKELNKAEPLLAEAEAMLEKVAAPSGAAGKAAGAAVPGAGAPKPATAAGDPVAAFSDRLGRAVRGVQALKAAGSPLLAEAAGKLKKADAVGRAKAFDQANELLDEVEQLIKQGAAPGKAAPAGGTPASGTSAGTGTGTGAAKAAPQPAADDEADDILEPKIALQRYAKARGQVLGQLDLLAKAVQASRHEKMDEALIEIRGVRANLSANPDTLRTAREVERYLESDDVVADLDGPNPYGIDVGLQKTLLRAVYVLTASIDNYVEPGVSDD
;
A
#
# COMPACT_ATOMS: atom_id res chain seq x y z
N MET A 1 21.04 21.80 -26.22
CA MET A 1 20.66 22.99 -27.01
C MET A 1 19.67 22.51 -28.05
N ALA A 2 18.38 22.81 -27.87
CA ALA A 2 17.37 22.47 -28.87
C ALA A 2 17.74 23.12 -30.21
N ASP A 3 17.61 22.36 -31.30
CA ASP A 3 17.78 22.91 -32.64
C ASP A 3 16.78 24.06 -32.83
N LYS A 4 17.20 25.16 -33.46
CA LYS A 4 16.41 26.37 -33.58
C LYS A 4 15.01 26.12 -34.17
N TYR A 5 14.88 25.13 -35.06
CA TYR A 5 13.62 24.75 -35.72
C TYR A 5 12.63 23.99 -34.83
N LEU A 6 13.04 23.53 -33.64
CA LEU A 6 12.20 22.77 -32.71
C LEU A 6 11.72 23.60 -31.50
N THR A 7 11.71 24.93 -31.63
CA THR A 7 11.29 25.85 -30.56
C THR A 7 9.97 26.54 -30.90
N GLU A 8 9.16 26.80 -29.87
CA GLU A 8 7.88 27.50 -30.05
C GLU A 8 8.08 28.94 -30.58
N SER A 9 9.12 29.62 -30.12
CA SER A 9 9.44 31.00 -30.50
C SER A 9 9.82 31.14 -31.97
N GLU A 10 10.64 30.24 -32.50
CA GLU A 10 11.06 30.27 -33.90
C GLU A 10 9.89 29.97 -34.84
N TRP A 11 9.03 29.02 -34.46
CA TRP A 11 7.81 28.74 -35.23
C TRP A 11 6.87 29.95 -35.25
N LYS A 12 6.63 30.59 -34.10
CA LYS A 12 5.82 31.82 -34.03
C LYS A 12 6.41 32.94 -34.90
N ASN A 13 7.73 33.09 -34.93
CA ASN A 13 8.40 34.07 -35.78
C ASN A 13 8.18 33.77 -37.28
N PHE A 14 8.28 32.49 -37.66
CA PHE A 14 7.99 32.06 -39.03
C PHE A 14 6.53 32.32 -39.44
N CYS A 15 5.57 32.08 -38.55
CA CYS A 15 4.14 32.28 -38.78
C CYS A 15 3.69 33.75 -38.91
N LYS A 16 4.51 34.73 -38.52
CA LYS A 16 4.12 36.16 -38.55
C LYS A 16 3.70 36.67 -39.92
N LYS A 17 4.19 36.07 -41.01
CA LYS A 17 3.87 36.46 -42.38
C LYS A 17 2.63 35.74 -42.95
N PRO A 18 2.48 34.41 -42.82
CA PRO A 18 1.49 33.68 -43.63
C PRO A 18 0.18 33.29 -42.93
N GLY A 19 -0.02 33.61 -41.64
CA GLY A 19 -1.32 33.37 -40.97
C GLY A 19 -1.75 31.89 -40.89
N TYR A 20 -0.80 30.96 -40.81
CA TYR A 20 -1.10 29.52 -40.70
C TYR A 20 -1.89 29.18 -39.43
N LYS A 21 -2.94 28.35 -39.55
CA LYS A 21 -3.67 27.77 -38.41
C LYS A 21 -2.85 26.66 -37.75
N ALA A 22 -1.86 27.05 -36.96
CA ALA A 22 -0.84 26.15 -36.43
C ALA A 22 -0.92 25.93 -34.91
N GLU A 23 -2.09 26.12 -34.29
CA GLU A 23 -2.29 25.97 -32.84
C GLU A 23 -1.87 24.57 -32.34
N LEU A 24 -2.18 23.52 -33.10
CA LEU A 24 -1.81 22.15 -32.75
C LEU A 24 -0.29 21.92 -32.85
N LEU A 25 0.37 22.52 -33.84
CA LEU A 25 1.82 22.41 -33.98
C LEU A 25 2.56 23.20 -32.88
N VAL A 26 2.06 24.39 -32.52
CA VAL A 26 2.55 25.16 -31.36
C VAL A 26 2.42 24.34 -30.08
N LYS A 27 1.29 23.67 -29.87
CA LYS A 27 1.07 22.80 -28.71
C LYS A 27 2.02 21.60 -28.70
N ALA A 28 2.31 21.00 -29.86
CA ALA A 28 3.27 19.91 -29.98
C ALA A 28 4.70 20.36 -29.66
N LEU A 29 5.13 21.54 -30.14
CA LEU A 29 6.42 22.14 -29.81
C LEU A 29 6.56 22.40 -28.30
N ALA A 30 5.55 22.98 -27.66
CA ALA A 30 5.53 23.16 -26.20
C ALA A 30 5.55 21.81 -25.44
N GLY A 31 4.94 20.78 -26.02
CA GLY A 31 5.00 19.40 -25.52
C GLY A 31 6.42 18.83 -25.57
N LEU A 32 7.14 19.08 -26.67
CA LEU A 32 8.54 18.66 -26.85
C LEU A 32 9.47 19.33 -25.83
N GLU A 33 9.32 20.63 -25.58
CA GLU A 33 10.12 21.36 -24.58
C GLU A 33 9.90 20.82 -23.15
N LYS A 34 8.69 20.40 -22.82
CA LYS A 34 8.40 19.74 -21.53
C LYS A 34 8.97 18.33 -21.48
N ALA A 35 8.91 17.61 -22.60
CA ALA A 35 9.39 16.24 -22.71
C ALA A 35 10.92 16.13 -22.57
N ASP A 36 11.66 17.14 -23.01
CA ASP A 36 13.12 17.26 -22.81
C ASP A 36 13.51 17.15 -21.33
N LYS A 37 12.69 17.70 -20.43
CA LYS A 37 12.87 17.62 -18.97
C LYS A 37 12.38 16.31 -18.35
N ALA A 38 11.49 15.58 -19.04
CA ALA A 38 10.87 14.35 -18.54
C ALA A 38 11.64 13.08 -18.96
N GLY A 39 12.64 13.22 -19.84
CA GLY A 39 13.58 12.16 -20.21
C GLY A 39 13.35 11.59 -21.62
N PRO A 40 14.26 10.70 -22.08
CA PRO A 40 14.35 10.29 -23.50
C PRO A 40 13.08 9.65 -24.05
N GLN A 41 12.37 8.86 -23.25
CA GLN A 41 11.15 8.18 -23.69
C GLN A 41 9.97 9.16 -23.87
N ALA A 42 9.89 10.21 -23.05
CA ALA A 42 8.90 11.26 -23.23
C ALA A 42 9.22 12.09 -24.48
N GLN A 43 10.50 12.34 -24.73
CA GLN A 43 10.99 13.09 -25.89
C GLN A 43 10.64 12.40 -27.21
N LEU A 44 10.82 11.07 -27.32
CA LEU A 44 10.42 10.30 -28.50
C LEU A 44 8.91 10.43 -28.80
N LYS A 45 8.05 10.29 -27.78
CA LYS A 45 6.59 10.45 -27.94
C LYS A 45 6.20 11.86 -28.37
N ALA A 46 6.88 12.89 -27.85
CA ALA A 46 6.62 14.26 -28.25
C ALA A 46 7.06 14.54 -29.69
N LEU A 47 8.16 13.92 -30.15
CA LEU A 47 8.61 14.00 -31.55
C LEU A 47 7.64 13.30 -32.51
N ASP A 48 7.05 12.17 -32.13
CA ASP A 48 5.99 11.50 -32.93
C ASP A 48 4.76 12.41 -33.13
N GLU A 49 4.31 13.08 -32.07
CA GLU A 49 3.18 14.00 -32.17
C GLU A 49 3.55 15.24 -32.99
N LEU A 50 4.78 15.76 -32.87
CA LEU A 50 5.25 16.88 -33.67
C LEU A 50 5.24 16.56 -35.17
N ASP A 51 5.79 15.41 -35.57
CA ASP A 51 5.81 14.97 -36.98
C ASP A 51 4.40 14.80 -37.54
N LYS A 52 3.48 14.24 -36.74
CA LYS A 52 2.06 14.11 -37.12
C LYS A 52 1.40 15.47 -37.37
N GLN A 53 1.62 16.45 -36.49
CA GLN A 53 1.04 17.79 -36.66
C GLN A 53 1.69 18.56 -37.83
N ALA A 54 2.99 18.36 -38.07
CA ALA A 54 3.70 18.91 -39.22
C ALA A 54 3.11 18.36 -40.54
N ASP A 55 2.85 17.05 -40.62
CA ASP A 55 2.23 16.41 -41.78
C ASP A 55 0.80 16.92 -42.05
N VAL A 56 0.00 17.11 -41.01
CA VAL A 56 -1.35 17.68 -41.13
C VAL A 56 -1.27 19.11 -41.69
N LEU A 57 -0.35 19.92 -41.18
CA LEU A 57 -0.16 21.29 -41.65
C LEU A 57 0.35 21.36 -43.09
N LEU A 58 1.27 20.47 -43.48
CA LEU A 58 1.77 20.34 -44.85
C LEU A 58 0.64 19.94 -45.82
N LYS A 59 -0.20 18.98 -45.43
CA LYS A 59 -1.35 18.54 -46.24
C LYS A 59 -2.41 19.63 -46.42
N ALA A 60 -2.58 20.52 -45.45
CA ALA A 60 -3.48 21.66 -45.55
C ALA A 60 -2.94 22.78 -46.48
N ASN A 61 -1.63 22.82 -46.71
CA ASN A 61 -0.94 23.92 -47.40
C ASN A 61 0.02 23.42 -48.50
N LYS A 62 -0.40 22.42 -49.29
CA LYS A 62 0.48 21.70 -50.24
C LYS A 62 1.14 22.58 -51.31
N ALA A 63 0.56 23.75 -51.62
CA ALA A 63 1.10 24.68 -52.61
C ALA A 63 2.20 25.60 -52.05
N ASP A 64 2.36 25.66 -50.72
CA ASP A 64 3.31 26.57 -50.08
C ASP A 64 4.71 25.95 -49.96
N LYS A 65 5.58 26.31 -50.90
CA LYS A 65 6.97 25.85 -50.93
C LYS A 65 7.79 26.36 -49.75
N ILE A 66 7.46 27.52 -49.18
CA ILE A 66 8.20 28.12 -48.06
C ILE A 66 7.90 27.33 -46.79
N LEU A 67 6.62 27.06 -46.52
CA LEU A 67 6.19 26.20 -45.43
C LEU A 67 6.76 24.78 -45.57
N SER A 68 6.68 24.19 -46.77
CA SER A 68 7.25 22.86 -47.02
C SER A 68 8.75 22.83 -46.76
N GLY A 69 9.49 23.88 -47.12
CA GLY A 69 10.91 24.00 -46.81
C GLY A 69 11.18 24.06 -45.30
N TYR A 70 10.43 24.88 -44.57
CA TYR A 70 10.57 25.00 -43.12
C TYR A 70 10.27 23.70 -42.38
N LEU A 71 9.14 23.03 -42.71
CA LEU A 71 8.79 21.74 -42.10
C LEU A 71 9.80 20.64 -42.46
N GLY A 72 10.43 20.72 -43.63
CA GLY A 72 11.53 19.84 -44.00
C GLY A 72 12.76 20.00 -43.10
N GLU A 73 13.13 21.23 -42.74
CA GLU A 73 14.21 21.49 -41.77
C GLU A 73 13.82 21.07 -40.35
N MET A 74 12.56 21.27 -39.95
CA MET A 74 12.02 20.78 -38.67
C MET A 74 12.12 19.25 -38.58
N ALA A 75 11.75 18.51 -39.64
CA ALA A 75 11.85 17.05 -39.67
C ALA A 75 13.30 16.55 -39.58
N LYS A 76 14.26 17.23 -40.23
CA LYS A 76 15.69 16.92 -40.10
C LYS A 76 16.19 17.11 -38.66
N ALA A 77 15.81 18.22 -38.03
CA ALA A 77 16.12 18.48 -36.62
C ALA A 77 15.48 17.41 -35.70
N GLY A 78 14.21 17.06 -35.93
CA GLY A 78 13.51 16.01 -35.20
C GLY A 78 14.20 14.64 -35.32
N LYS A 79 14.67 14.27 -36.52
CA LYS A 79 15.42 13.02 -36.74
C LYS A 79 16.74 12.97 -35.95
N LYS A 80 17.45 14.10 -35.86
CA LYS A 80 18.67 14.20 -35.04
C LYS A 80 18.34 14.00 -33.56
N LEU A 81 17.30 14.67 -33.06
CA LEU A 81 16.90 14.56 -31.66
C LEU A 81 16.36 13.16 -31.31
N ARG A 82 15.66 12.48 -32.22
CA ARG A 82 15.26 11.07 -32.06
C ARG A 82 16.48 10.17 -31.86
N LYS A 83 17.51 10.33 -32.69
CA LYS A 83 18.75 9.56 -32.57
C LYS A 83 19.43 9.79 -31.22
N GLU A 84 19.53 11.06 -30.78
CA GLU A 84 20.10 11.40 -29.47
C GLU A 84 19.29 10.78 -28.30
N ALA A 85 17.96 10.82 -28.39
CA ALA A 85 17.08 10.20 -27.39
C ALA A 85 17.19 8.66 -27.39
N ASP A 86 17.27 8.02 -28.56
CA ASP A 86 17.48 6.57 -28.69
C ASP A 86 18.86 6.15 -28.15
N ASP A 87 19.92 6.90 -28.48
CA ASP A 87 21.27 6.68 -27.97
C ASP A 87 21.32 6.86 -26.45
N ALA A 88 20.62 7.86 -25.90
CA ALA A 88 20.49 8.05 -24.45
C ALA A 88 19.72 6.89 -23.77
N LEU A 89 18.69 6.36 -24.42
CA LEU A 89 17.93 5.19 -23.96
C LEU A 89 18.77 3.92 -24.00
N ALA A 90 19.58 3.74 -25.06
CA ALA A 90 20.51 2.63 -25.18
C ALA A 90 21.63 2.73 -24.15
N LYS A 91 22.19 3.94 -23.94
CA LYS A 91 23.22 4.20 -22.93
C LYS A 91 22.69 3.98 -21.51
N ALA A 92 21.47 4.44 -21.21
CA ALA A 92 20.84 4.17 -19.91
C ALA A 92 20.61 2.67 -19.66
N LYS A 93 20.35 1.89 -20.72
CA LYS A 93 20.26 0.42 -20.67
C LYS A 93 21.61 -0.29 -20.60
N SER A 94 22.69 0.34 -21.06
CA SER A 94 24.04 -0.25 -21.03
C SER A 94 24.83 0.16 -19.79
N SER A 95 24.59 1.36 -19.24
CA SER A 95 25.23 1.84 -18.02
C SER A 95 24.66 1.25 -16.74
N SER A 96 23.59 0.45 -16.82
CA SER A 96 23.16 -0.42 -15.71
C SER A 96 23.92 -1.75 -15.69
N LYS A 97 24.67 -2.08 -16.76
CA LYS A 97 25.13 -3.45 -17.02
C LYS A 97 26.52 -3.81 -16.47
N ASP A 98 27.29 -2.83 -15.97
CA ASP A 98 28.73 -3.04 -15.68
C ASP A 98 29.18 -2.80 -14.24
N ASP A 99 28.28 -2.71 -13.23
CA ASP A 99 28.75 -2.71 -11.84
C ASP A 99 27.77 -3.22 -10.76
N ASP A 100 26.71 -3.94 -11.14
CA ASP A 100 25.90 -4.66 -10.16
C ASP A 100 25.03 -5.70 -10.87
N ASP A 101 24.93 -6.89 -10.30
CA ASP A 101 24.17 -8.04 -10.83
C ASP A 101 22.73 -7.61 -11.19
N ASP A 102 22.51 -7.39 -12.50
CA ASP A 102 21.37 -6.67 -13.09
C ASP A 102 20.09 -7.56 -13.04
N GLU A 103 19.40 -7.53 -11.90
CA GLU A 103 18.12 -8.22 -11.68
C GLU A 103 16.92 -7.59 -12.42
N ASP A 104 17.12 -6.46 -13.12
CA ASP A 104 16.14 -5.86 -14.04
C ASP A 104 16.26 -6.39 -15.48
N GLY A 105 16.77 -7.61 -15.62
CA GLY A 105 16.74 -8.35 -16.88
C GLY A 105 15.33 -8.48 -17.49
N PRO A 106 15.24 -8.80 -18.79
CA PRO A 106 13.95 -8.97 -19.47
C PRO A 106 13.05 -9.94 -18.70
N PRO A 107 11.71 -9.81 -18.75
CA PRO A 107 10.78 -10.66 -17.99
C PRO A 107 11.05 -12.17 -18.12
N ALA A 108 11.55 -12.62 -19.28
CA ALA A 108 11.95 -14.00 -19.52
C ALA A 108 13.08 -14.50 -18.59
N ALA A 109 13.96 -13.61 -18.11
CA ALA A 109 15.03 -13.96 -17.17
C ALA A 109 14.49 -14.37 -15.79
N LEU A 110 13.26 -13.99 -15.44
CA LEU A 110 12.61 -14.43 -14.20
C LEU A 110 12.20 -15.90 -14.25
N LEU A 111 12.12 -16.49 -15.44
CA LEU A 111 11.80 -17.90 -15.63
C LEU A 111 13.06 -18.79 -15.62
N ASP A 112 14.25 -18.22 -15.45
CA ASP A 112 15.50 -18.99 -15.41
C ASP A 112 15.63 -19.75 -14.08
N PRO A 113 15.63 -21.10 -14.10
CA PRO A 113 15.78 -21.89 -12.88
C PRO A 113 17.08 -21.59 -12.13
N LYS A 114 18.15 -21.16 -12.83
CA LYS A 114 19.44 -20.85 -12.18
C LYS A 114 19.36 -19.63 -11.28
N LYS A 115 18.58 -18.61 -11.66
CA LYS A 115 18.38 -17.42 -10.83
C LYS A 115 17.59 -17.74 -9.57
N LEU A 116 16.54 -18.56 -9.70
CA LEU A 116 15.79 -19.04 -8.55
C LEU A 116 16.69 -19.85 -7.60
N LEU A 117 17.50 -20.77 -8.15
CA LEU A 117 18.46 -21.57 -7.36
C LEU A 117 19.47 -20.67 -6.63
N ALA A 118 20.00 -19.64 -7.30
CA ALA A 118 20.95 -18.70 -6.69
C ALA A 118 20.31 -17.96 -5.50
N GLN A 119 19.08 -17.47 -5.65
CA GLN A 119 18.37 -16.78 -4.56
C GLN A 119 18.04 -17.72 -3.40
N LEU A 120 17.59 -18.95 -3.68
CA LEU A 120 17.33 -19.96 -2.64
C LEU A 120 18.60 -20.32 -1.86
N ASN A 121 19.74 -20.47 -2.53
CA ASN A 121 21.02 -20.71 -1.87
C ASN A 121 21.49 -19.52 -1.03
N LEU A 122 21.22 -18.28 -1.47
CA LEU A 122 21.52 -17.09 -0.69
C LEU A 122 20.67 -17.01 0.58
N CYS A 123 19.36 -17.25 0.49
CA CYS A 123 18.48 -17.35 1.67
C CYS A 123 18.84 -18.52 2.59
N LYS A 124 19.36 -19.63 2.05
CA LYS A 124 19.83 -20.75 2.87
C LYS A 124 21.13 -20.41 3.62
N ARG A 125 22.02 -19.62 3.02
CA ARG A 125 23.28 -19.21 3.63
C ARG A 125 23.08 -18.13 4.71
N ASP A 126 22.03 -17.33 4.56
CA ASP A 126 21.70 -16.21 5.43
C ASP A 126 20.24 -16.37 5.89
N SER A 127 20.04 -16.96 7.06
CA SER A 127 18.72 -17.32 7.60
C SER A 127 17.82 -16.11 7.85
N ASP A 128 18.41 -14.95 8.10
CA ASP A 128 17.68 -13.70 8.36
C ASP A 128 17.29 -12.99 7.05
N ARG A 129 17.83 -13.46 5.92
CA ARG A 129 17.55 -12.89 4.60
C ARG A 129 16.16 -13.27 4.12
N THR A 130 15.29 -12.27 4.19
CA THR A 130 13.97 -12.30 3.55
C THR A 130 14.04 -11.68 2.16
N VAL A 131 13.45 -12.34 1.16
CA VAL A 131 13.33 -11.82 -0.21
C VAL A 131 11.88 -11.83 -0.65
N GLN A 132 11.56 -11.04 -1.68
CA GLN A 132 10.24 -11.05 -2.27
C GLN A 132 10.10 -12.24 -3.23
N PHE A 133 8.94 -12.87 -3.28
CA PHE A 133 8.64 -13.93 -4.24
C PHE A 133 7.40 -13.62 -5.05
N ALA A 134 7.34 -14.23 -6.23
CA ALA A 134 6.14 -14.32 -7.04
C ALA A 134 6.01 -15.72 -7.62
N PHE A 135 4.79 -16.23 -7.63
CA PHE A 135 4.41 -17.52 -8.14
C PHE A 135 3.28 -17.37 -9.16
N VAL A 136 3.36 -18.06 -10.28
CA VAL A 136 2.27 -18.19 -11.27
C VAL A 136 1.91 -19.65 -11.47
N ASP A 137 0.61 -19.93 -11.57
CA ASP A 137 0.11 -21.30 -11.76
C ASP A 137 0.56 -21.91 -13.09
N ALA A 138 0.59 -23.25 -13.14
CA ALA A 138 0.69 -23.96 -14.41
C ALA A 138 -0.54 -23.65 -15.28
N LYS A 139 -0.32 -23.49 -16.58
CA LYS A 139 -1.38 -23.29 -17.56
C LYS A 139 -1.06 -24.06 -18.84
N ASP A 140 -2.02 -24.84 -19.30
CA ASP A 140 -1.87 -25.69 -20.48
C ASP A 140 -0.68 -26.67 -20.33
N LYS A 141 0.35 -26.53 -21.17
CA LYS A 141 1.58 -27.33 -21.14
C LYS A 141 2.75 -26.62 -20.44
N GLN A 142 2.51 -25.43 -19.88
CA GLN A 142 3.53 -24.69 -19.15
C GLN A 142 3.47 -25.05 -17.68
N ASP A 143 4.62 -25.47 -17.13
CA ASP A 143 4.78 -25.71 -15.72
C ASP A 143 4.57 -24.42 -14.92
N ALA A 144 4.24 -24.57 -13.64
CA ALA A 144 4.20 -23.43 -12.72
C ALA A 144 5.60 -22.76 -12.66
N ALA A 145 5.63 -21.47 -12.38
CA ALA A 145 6.88 -20.74 -12.24
C ALA A 145 6.95 -19.98 -10.92
N LEU A 146 8.14 -20.00 -10.32
CA LEU A 146 8.48 -19.29 -9.08
C LEU A 146 9.67 -18.39 -9.37
N ALA A 147 9.60 -17.13 -8.98
CA ALA A 147 10.70 -16.19 -9.02
C ALA A 147 10.90 -15.56 -7.64
N MET A 148 12.15 -15.27 -7.28
CA MET A 148 12.53 -14.59 -6.04
C MET A 148 13.46 -13.43 -6.38
N SER A 149 13.31 -12.28 -5.70
CA SER A 149 14.21 -11.14 -5.83
C SER A 149 14.28 -10.33 -4.53
N PRO A 150 15.47 -9.93 -4.07
CA PRO A 150 15.63 -9.00 -2.95
C PRO A 150 15.27 -7.55 -3.30
N LYS A 151 15.37 -7.16 -4.58
CA LYS A 151 15.27 -5.76 -5.03
C LYS A 151 13.87 -5.40 -5.55
N VAL A 152 13.12 -6.37 -6.07
CA VAL A 152 11.82 -6.14 -6.71
C VAL A 152 10.67 -6.47 -5.74
N ALA A 153 9.83 -5.49 -5.42
CA ALA A 153 8.63 -5.70 -4.62
C ALA A 153 7.75 -6.84 -5.17
N GLY A 154 7.17 -7.68 -4.30
CA GLY A 154 6.43 -8.90 -4.69
C GLY A 154 5.35 -8.66 -5.75
N ARG A 155 4.57 -7.58 -5.62
CA ARG A 155 3.55 -7.20 -6.61
C ARG A 155 4.13 -6.89 -7.99
N SER A 156 5.27 -6.19 -8.04
CA SER A 156 5.95 -5.86 -9.31
C SER A 156 6.60 -7.09 -9.92
N LEU A 157 7.21 -7.94 -9.08
CA LEU A 157 7.78 -9.22 -9.48
C LEU A 157 6.70 -10.13 -10.08
N PHE A 158 5.53 -10.18 -9.46
CA PHE A 158 4.37 -10.91 -9.97
C PHE A 158 3.90 -10.38 -11.33
N ALA A 159 3.76 -9.07 -11.50
CA ALA A 159 3.37 -8.51 -12.79
C ALA A 159 4.36 -8.87 -13.91
N LYS A 160 5.67 -8.83 -13.63
CA LYS A 160 6.71 -9.24 -14.58
C LYS A 160 6.63 -10.75 -14.88
N LEU A 161 6.42 -11.57 -13.85
CA LEU A 161 6.30 -13.03 -14.01
C LEU A 161 5.03 -13.43 -14.80
N GLN A 162 3.90 -12.75 -14.54
CA GLN A 162 2.66 -12.91 -15.31
C GLN A 162 2.87 -12.56 -16.78
N GLN A 163 3.61 -11.48 -17.06
CA GLN A 163 3.93 -11.08 -18.43
C GLN A 163 4.81 -12.12 -19.14
N ALA A 164 5.79 -12.69 -18.43
CA ALA A 164 6.69 -13.70 -18.96
C ALA A 164 5.99 -15.04 -19.22
N ALA A 165 5.16 -15.50 -18.28
CA ALA A 165 4.46 -16.78 -18.36
C ALA A 165 3.13 -16.71 -19.14
N GLY A 166 2.52 -15.53 -19.30
CA GLY A 166 1.18 -15.39 -19.89
C GLY A 166 0.05 -15.94 -19.00
N VAL A 167 0.32 -16.14 -17.70
CA VAL A 167 -0.64 -16.65 -16.71
C VAL A 167 -1.01 -15.52 -15.75
N LYS A 168 -2.32 -15.31 -15.54
CA LYS A 168 -2.84 -14.23 -14.67
C LYS A 168 -3.11 -14.68 -13.24
N THR A 169 -3.11 -15.98 -12.96
CA THR A 169 -3.38 -16.55 -11.64
C THR A 169 -2.07 -16.89 -10.92
N GLY A 170 -2.01 -16.56 -9.64
CA GLY A 170 -0.84 -16.82 -8.82
C GLY A 170 -0.85 -16.00 -7.53
N ALA A 171 0.31 -15.94 -6.88
CA ALA A 171 0.51 -15.37 -5.56
C ALA A 171 1.85 -14.63 -5.49
N TYR A 172 1.99 -13.75 -4.50
CA TYR A 172 3.25 -13.05 -4.21
C TYR A 172 3.30 -12.70 -2.73
N GLY A 173 4.51 -12.38 -2.26
CA GLY A 173 4.75 -11.94 -0.88
C GLY A 173 6.24 -12.07 -0.54
N SER A 174 6.53 -12.44 0.71
CA SER A 174 7.89 -12.59 1.23
C SER A 174 8.25 -14.06 1.43
N ALA A 175 9.52 -14.41 1.21
CA ALA A 175 10.04 -15.76 1.32
C ALA A 175 11.41 -15.78 2.01
N TRP A 176 11.65 -16.79 2.83
CA TRP A 176 12.93 -17.06 3.47
C TRP A 176 13.12 -18.57 3.68
N ILE A 177 14.34 -18.98 4.06
CA ILE A 177 14.66 -20.38 4.34
C ILE A 177 14.97 -20.52 5.83
N ASP A 178 14.25 -21.40 6.52
CA ASP A 178 14.53 -21.80 7.89
C ASP A 178 15.03 -23.26 7.90
N GLY A 179 16.35 -23.42 7.99
CA GLY A 179 17.03 -24.72 7.87
C GLY A 179 16.83 -25.37 6.49
N THR A 180 15.81 -26.24 6.38
CA THR A 180 15.41 -26.91 5.13
C THR A 180 13.96 -26.64 4.75
N ALA A 181 13.25 -25.81 5.52
CA ALA A 181 11.89 -25.39 5.24
C ALA A 181 11.88 -24.10 4.43
N LEU A 182 11.10 -24.07 3.35
CA LEU A 182 10.79 -22.85 2.61
C LEU A 182 9.58 -22.18 3.25
N MET A 183 9.79 -20.98 3.78
CA MET A 183 8.79 -20.19 4.48
C MET A 183 8.26 -19.12 3.53
N LEU A 184 6.94 -19.00 3.42
CA LEU A 184 6.27 -18.12 2.48
C LEU A 184 5.17 -17.33 3.21
N GLN A 185 5.32 -16.01 3.27
CA GLN A 185 4.30 -15.11 3.78
C GLN A 185 3.57 -14.46 2.62
N LEU A 186 2.26 -14.68 2.52
CA LEU A 186 1.44 -14.19 1.41
C LEU A 186 0.78 -12.85 1.74
N ASP A 187 0.88 -11.89 0.83
CA ASP A 187 0.09 -10.65 0.87
C ASP A 187 -1.41 -10.93 0.60
N LYS A 188 -1.70 -12.02 -0.11
CA LYS A 188 -3.07 -12.47 -0.40
C LYS A 188 -3.18 -13.98 -0.26
N PRO A 189 -4.08 -14.50 0.60
CA PRO A 189 -4.17 -15.93 0.86
C PRO A 189 -4.55 -16.70 -0.41
N LEU A 190 -3.77 -17.73 -0.72
CA LEU A 190 -3.98 -18.65 -1.84
C LEU A 190 -3.74 -20.08 -1.36
N GLY A 191 -4.82 -20.83 -1.18
CA GLY A 191 -4.75 -22.22 -0.73
C GLY A 191 -4.16 -23.16 -1.78
N GLY A 192 -3.50 -24.22 -1.31
CA GLY A 192 -2.86 -25.23 -2.14
C GLY A 192 -1.54 -24.79 -2.79
N LEU A 193 -1.01 -23.62 -2.42
CA LEU A 193 0.26 -23.12 -2.92
C LEU A 193 1.45 -24.02 -2.49
N VAL A 194 1.37 -24.59 -1.29
CA VAL A 194 2.38 -25.48 -0.70
C VAL A 194 2.72 -26.64 -1.66
N LYS A 195 1.70 -27.29 -2.24
CA LYS A 195 1.84 -28.37 -3.22
C LYS A 195 2.43 -27.91 -4.54
N LYS A 196 2.01 -26.73 -5.00
CA LYS A 196 2.34 -26.21 -6.33
C LYS A 196 3.77 -25.67 -6.42
N ILE A 197 4.33 -25.15 -5.34
CA ILE A 197 5.68 -24.57 -5.30
C ILE A 197 6.79 -25.63 -5.34
N ARG A 198 6.51 -26.86 -4.88
CA ARG A 198 7.48 -27.95 -4.89
C ARG A 198 8.00 -28.27 -6.30
N GLY A 199 7.15 -28.19 -7.33
CA GLY A 199 7.54 -28.42 -8.72
C GLY A 199 8.65 -27.47 -9.19
N PRO A 200 8.43 -26.15 -9.19
CA PRO A 200 9.44 -25.14 -9.53
C PRO A 200 10.74 -25.24 -8.72
N VAL A 201 10.63 -25.47 -7.40
CA VAL A 201 11.80 -25.59 -6.51
C VAL A 201 12.62 -26.84 -6.83
N LYS A 202 11.94 -27.98 -7.09
CA LYS A 202 12.62 -29.20 -7.52
C LYS A 202 13.23 -29.05 -8.91
N ALA A 203 12.55 -28.37 -9.83
CA ALA A 203 13.02 -28.13 -11.19
C ALA A 203 14.29 -27.24 -11.23
N CYS A 204 14.46 -26.33 -10.27
CA CYS A 204 15.71 -25.57 -10.13
C CYS A 204 16.84 -26.32 -9.43
N GLY A 205 16.58 -27.54 -8.94
CA GLY A 205 17.58 -28.39 -8.26
C GLY A 205 17.77 -28.09 -6.78
N PHE A 206 16.91 -27.26 -6.18
CA PHE A 206 16.94 -26.99 -4.74
C PHE A 206 16.10 -28.02 -3.97
N LYS A 207 16.61 -28.49 -2.83
CA LYS A 207 15.95 -29.50 -1.99
C LYS A 207 15.40 -28.85 -0.72
N ILE A 208 14.12 -29.04 -0.47
CA ILE A 208 13.42 -28.58 0.74
C ILE A 208 12.72 -29.77 1.38
N SER A 209 12.66 -29.81 2.71
CA SER A 209 11.92 -30.84 3.46
C SER A 209 10.44 -30.49 3.58
N LYS A 210 10.16 -29.19 3.69
CA LYS A 210 8.86 -28.65 4.08
C LYS A 210 8.63 -27.31 3.41
N VAL A 211 7.39 -27.01 3.09
CA VAL A 211 6.94 -25.68 2.68
C VAL A 211 5.89 -25.23 3.70
N VAL A 212 6.05 -24.01 4.23
CA VAL A 212 5.12 -23.43 5.21
C VAL A 212 4.60 -22.11 4.68
N LEU A 213 3.28 -21.98 4.63
CA LEU A 213 2.60 -20.73 4.36
C LEU A 213 2.26 -20.03 5.67
N TRP A 214 2.66 -18.77 5.78
CA TRP A 214 2.40 -17.87 6.89
C TRP A 214 1.40 -16.80 6.47
N ASN A 215 0.52 -16.44 7.41
CA ASN A 215 -0.33 -15.28 7.31
C ASN A 215 0.44 -14.01 7.72
N GLU A 216 -0.12 -12.84 7.40
CA GLU A 216 0.41 -11.54 7.86
C GLU A 216 0.45 -11.42 9.40
N ASP A 217 -0.38 -12.18 10.11
CA ASP A 217 -0.48 -12.20 11.57
C ASP A 217 0.53 -13.15 12.26
N GLY A 218 1.40 -13.81 11.48
CA GLY A 218 2.39 -14.75 12.03
C GLY A 218 1.85 -16.16 12.27
N THR A 219 0.58 -16.44 11.98
CA THR A 219 0.02 -17.80 12.11
C THR A 219 0.33 -18.65 10.88
N VAL A 220 0.47 -19.97 11.08
CA VAL A 220 0.66 -20.93 9.99
C VAL A 220 -0.67 -21.16 9.28
N PHE A 221 -0.74 -20.78 8.00
CA PHE A 221 -1.92 -20.93 7.15
C PHE A 221 -2.05 -22.35 6.58
N GLU A 222 -0.98 -22.86 5.96
CA GLU A 222 -0.92 -24.21 5.42
C GLU A 222 0.51 -24.76 5.57
N GLN A 223 0.63 -26.02 5.96
CA GLN A 223 1.90 -26.73 6.02
C GLN A 223 1.74 -28.09 5.36
N GLU A 224 2.75 -28.49 4.59
CA GLU A 224 2.85 -29.84 4.04
C GLU A 224 4.27 -30.36 4.27
N ASP A 225 4.35 -31.36 5.15
CA ASP A 225 5.56 -32.14 5.32
C ASP A 225 5.67 -33.09 4.13
N GLU A 226 6.83 -33.09 3.46
CA GLU A 226 7.07 -34.12 2.45
C GLU A 226 7.18 -35.44 3.20
N PRO A 227 6.36 -36.47 2.89
CA PRO A 227 6.65 -37.79 3.41
C PRO A 227 8.03 -38.14 2.86
N GLU A 228 9.02 -38.28 3.75
CA GLU A 228 10.35 -38.74 3.36
C GLU A 228 10.16 -39.98 2.50
N ASP A 229 10.53 -39.87 1.23
CA ASP A 229 10.46 -40.95 0.26
C ASP A 229 11.34 -42.06 0.83
N LYS A 230 10.67 -42.98 1.54
CA LYS A 230 11.28 -44.09 2.27
C LYS A 230 11.99 -44.91 1.21
N ALA A 231 13.32 -44.73 1.14
CA ALA A 231 14.18 -45.50 0.26
C ALA A 231 13.84 -46.97 0.45
N ALA A 232 13.33 -47.59 -0.60
CA ALA A 232 12.95 -49.00 -0.59
C ALA A 232 14.18 -49.84 -0.21
N PRO A 233 14.16 -50.61 0.90
CA PRO A 233 15.11 -51.69 1.05
C PRO A 233 14.70 -52.81 0.10
N ALA A 234 15.66 -53.31 -0.66
CA ALA A 234 15.51 -54.52 -1.44
C ALA A 234 15.29 -55.74 -0.52
N SER A 235 14.56 -56.72 -1.06
CA SER A 235 14.38 -58.12 -0.63
C SER A 235 13.36 -58.42 0.48
N GLY A 236 12.39 -59.27 0.13
CA GLY A 236 12.23 -60.57 0.76
C GLY A 236 11.10 -60.74 1.79
N ASP A 237 10.13 -61.57 1.38
CA ASP A 237 9.22 -62.38 2.19
C ASP A 237 7.90 -61.82 2.75
N ALA A 238 6.91 -62.72 2.64
CA ALA A 238 5.47 -62.53 2.81
C ALA A 238 5.01 -62.94 4.25
N PRO A 239 3.70 -62.99 4.58
CA PRO A 239 3.10 -62.07 5.55
C PRO A 239 2.63 -62.77 6.85
N ALA A 240 2.61 -62.03 7.96
CA ALA A 240 1.89 -62.43 9.18
C ALA A 240 0.90 -61.34 9.59
N ALA A 241 -0.38 -61.71 9.58
CA ALA A 241 -1.53 -60.88 9.89
C ALA A 241 -1.61 -60.49 11.38
N LYS A 242 -2.07 -59.26 11.65
CA LYS A 242 -2.61 -58.81 12.94
C LYS A 242 -3.82 -57.87 12.70
N PRO A 243 -4.76 -57.74 13.65
CA PRO A 243 -6.19 -57.66 13.37
C PRO A 243 -6.70 -56.23 13.32
N ALA A 244 -7.72 -56.03 12.48
CA ALA A 244 -8.44 -54.78 12.28
C ALA A 244 -9.20 -54.34 13.54
N ALA A 245 -9.00 -53.08 13.92
CA ALA A 245 -9.95 -52.32 14.73
C ALA A 245 -10.93 -51.59 13.78
N PRO A 246 -12.24 -51.52 14.13
CA PRO A 246 -13.27 -51.01 13.22
C PRO A 246 -13.20 -49.48 13.16
N THR A 247 -12.71 -48.94 12.04
CA THR A 247 -12.92 -47.54 11.68
C THR A 247 -14.31 -47.41 11.06
N ALA A 248 -15.19 -46.71 11.77
CA ALA A 248 -16.50 -46.34 11.27
C ALA A 248 -16.34 -45.47 10.01
N LYS A 249 -16.86 -45.99 8.90
CA LYS A 249 -17.01 -45.31 7.62
C LYS A 249 -18.00 -44.14 7.78
N VAL A 250 -17.50 -42.95 8.07
CA VAL A 250 -18.26 -41.71 7.92
C VAL A 250 -18.47 -41.50 6.41
N GLY A 251 -19.73 -41.53 6.01
CA GLY A 251 -20.17 -41.76 4.64
C GLY A 251 -19.84 -40.65 3.64
N ALA A 252 -19.84 -41.04 2.38
CA ALA A 252 -19.65 -40.23 1.18
C ALA A 252 -20.74 -39.15 0.93
N ALA A 253 -21.53 -38.77 1.94
CA ALA A 253 -22.64 -37.82 1.82
C ALA A 253 -22.21 -36.34 1.75
N GLY A 254 -20.95 -36.01 2.06
CA GLY A 254 -20.46 -34.62 2.05
C GLY A 254 -20.02 -34.10 0.69
N ALA A 255 -19.75 -34.99 -0.29
CA ALA A 255 -19.27 -34.57 -1.61
C ALA A 255 -20.40 -33.98 -2.46
N ASP A 256 -21.60 -34.56 -2.40
CA ASP A 256 -22.74 -34.11 -3.18
C ASP A 256 -23.28 -32.75 -2.69
N ALA A 257 -23.29 -32.52 -1.37
CA ALA A 257 -23.73 -31.24 -0.78
C ALA A 257 -22.86 -30.05 -1.23
N ALA A 258 -21.54 -30.26 -1.40
CA ALA A 258 -20.65 -29.21 -1.88
C ALA A 258 -20.91 -28.85 -3.36
N VAL A 259 -21.23 -29.84 -4.18
CA VAL A 259 -21.55 -29.67 -5.61
C VAL A 259 -22.89 -28.97 -5.77
N ASP A 260 -23.89 -29.34 -4.98
CA ASP A 260 -25.21 -28.70 -4.96
C ASP A 260 -25.12 -27.24 -4.51
N PHE A 261 -24.34 -26.96 -3.47
CA PHE A 261 -24.10 -25.61 -2.99
C PHE A 261 -23.44 -24.72 -4.06
N ASP A 262 -22.38 -25.19 -4.71
CA ASP A 262 -21.68 -24.42 -5.75
C ASP A 262 -22.58 -24.14 -6.97
N THR A 263 -23.44 -25.12 -7.32
CA THR A 263 -24.44 -24.97 -8.38
C THR A 263 -25.48 -23.90 -8.03
N ARG A 264 -25.97 -23.87 -6.77
CA ARG A 264 -26.87 -22.82 -6.28
C ARG A 264 -26.18 -21.45 -6.26
N LEU A 265 -24.97 -21.37 -5.72
CA LEU A 265 -24.20 -20.12 -5.63
C LEU A 265 -24.01 -19.49 -7.02
N LYS A 266 -23.62 -20.28 -8.03
CA LYS A 266 -23.49 -19.82 -9.42
C LYS A 266 -24.81 -19.30 -9.99
N THR A 267 -25.91 -19.97 -9.67
CA THR A 267 -27.26 -19.56 -10.12
C THR A 267 -27.66 -18.21 -9.52
N VAL A 268 -27.42 -18.00 -8.21
CA VAL A 268 -27.71 -16.74 -7.53
C VAL A 268 -26.83 -15.60 -8.06
N VAL A 269 -25.54 -15.84 -8.28
CA VAL A 269 -24.61 -14.84 -8.86
C VAL A 269 -25.10 -14.38 -10.24
N LYS A 270 -25.54 -15.31 -11.10
CA LYS A 270 -26.07 -14.98 -12.43
C LYS A 270 -27.35 -14.13 -12.35
N ARG A 271 -28.26 -14.41 -11.41
CA ARG A 271 -29.47 -13.60 -11.19
C ARG A 271 -29.13 -12.21 -10.63
N LEU A 272 -28.13 -12.13 -9.76
CA LEU A 272 -27.61 -10.87 -9.22
C LEU A 272 -27.02 -9.96 -10.31
N GLU A 273 -26.29 -10.52 -11.27
CA GLU A 273 -25.76 -9.74 -12.40
C GLU A 273 -26.86 -9.14 -13.26
N ALA A 274 -27.94 -9.89 -13.51
CA ALA A 274 -29.10 -9.37 -14.22
C ALA A 274 -29.81 -8.24 -13.45
N LEU A 275 -29.94 -8.36 -12.12
CA LEU A 275 -30.54 -7.33 -11.28
C LEU A 275 -29.64 -6.10 -11.10
N LYS A 276 -28.31 -6.25 -11.06
CA LYS A 276 -27.38 -5.11 -10.99
C LYS A 276 -27.59 -4.12 -12.13
N ALA A 277 -27.96 -4.61 -13.31
CA ALA A 277 -28.25 -3.78 -14.48
C ALA A 277 -29.52 -2.94 -14.32
N THR A 278 -30.46 -3.34 -13.45
CA THR A 278 -31.72 -2.61 -13.22
C THR A 278 -31.62 -1.58 -12.09
N GLY A 279 -30.55 -1.61 -11.29
CA GLY A 279 -30.34 -0.68 -10.18
C GLY A 279 -31.34 -0.87 -9.04
N ALA A 280 -31.93 -2.05 -8.88
CA ALA A 280 -32.93 -2.29 -7.83
C ALA A 280 -32.36 -2.04 -6.41
N GLU A 281 -33.19 -1.46 -5.57
CA GLU A 281 -32.86 -1.19 -4.17
C GLU A 281 -32.65 -2.50 -3.40
N GLY A 282 -31.68 -2.53 -2.48
CA GLY A 282 -31.33 -3.75 -1.73
C GLY A 282 -30.31 -4.70 -2.39
N ILE A 283 -29.95 -4.50 -3.68
CA ILE A 283 -28.97 -5.37 -4.38
C ILE A 283 -27.62 -5.45 -3.66
N ARG A 284 -27.17 -4.36 -3.04
CA ARG A 284 -25.86 -4.33 -2.35
C ARG A 284 -25.80 -5.32 -1.19
N GLU A 285 -26.89 -5.47 -0.45
CA GLU A 285 -26.96 -6.39 0.69
C GLU A 285 -26.99 -7.84 0.22
N ILE A 286 -27.73 -8.13 -0.85
CA ILE A 286 -27.75 -9.47 -1.48
C ILE A 286 -26.36 -9.85 -1.99
N VAL A 287 -25.63 -8.91 -2.62
CA VAL A 287 -24.25 -9.15 -3.09
C VAL A 287 -23.30 -9.45 -1.93
N LEU A 288 -23.46 -8.77 -0.80
CA LEU A 288 -22.65 -8.99 0.39
C LEU A 288 -22.87 -10.42 0.94
N LYS A 289 -24.13 -10.82 1.12
CA LYS A 289 -24.50 -12.15 1.62
C LYS A 289 -24.01 -13.28 0.71
N VAL A 290 -24.11 -13.11 -0.61
CA VAL A 290 -23.57 -14.06 -1.59
C VAL A 290 -22.03 -14.13 -1.53
N SER A 291 -21.35 -13.00 -1.32
CA SER A 291 -19.90 -12.98 -1.14
C SER A 291 -19.46 -13.69 0.14
N GLU A 292 -20.16 -13.46 1.25
CA GLU A 292 -19.91 -14.12 2.53
C GLU A 292 -20.14 -15.63 2.43
N ALA A 293 -21.27 -16.06 1.84
CA ALA A 293 -21.55 -17.47 1.58
C ALA A 293 -20.45 -18.13 0.74
N GLY A 294 -19.93 -17.43 -0.29
CA GLY A 294 -18.80 -17.90 -1.08
C GLY A 294 -17.48 -18.01 -0.31
N VAL A 295 -17.23 -17.12 0.66
CA VAL A 295 -16.05 -17.21 1.55
C VAL A 295 -16.15 -18.44 2.45
N TRP A 296 -17.30 -18.67 3.10
CA TRP A 296 -17.50 -19.82 3.97
C TRP A 296 -17.47 -21.15 3.22
N SER A 297 -18.01 -21.19 2.00
CA SER A 297 -17.92 -22.35 1.13
C SER A 297 -16.46 -22.69 0.75
N ARG A 298 -15.63 -21.69 0.44
CA ARG A 298 -14.19 -21.91 0.17
C ARG A 298 -13.41 -22.44 1.38
N LYS A 299 -13.85 -22.10 2.60
CA LYS A 299 -13.34 -22.65 3.85
C LYS A 299 -13.85 -24.07 4.17
N LYS A 300 -14.69 -24.65 3.30
CA LYS A 300 -15.38 -25.93 3.49
C LYS A 300 -16.33 -25.95 4.71
N GLU A 301 -16.76 -24.77 5.16
CA GLU A 301 -17.73 -24.60 6.26
C GLU A 301 -19.14 -24.45 5.67
N LEU A 302 -19.66 -25.51 5.04
CA LEU A 302 -20.96 -25.48 4.34
C LEU A 302 -22.12 -25.19 5.28
N ASN A 303 -22.04 -25.61 6.54
CA ASN A 303 -23.02 -25.32 7.59
C ASN A 303 -23.22 -23.80 7.85
N LYS A 304 -22.20 -22.98 7.61
CA LYS A 304 -22.30 -21.50 7.70
C LYS A 304 -22.66 -20.87 6.35
N ALA A 305 -22.24 -21.50 5.25
CA ALA A 305 -22.48 -21.00 3.91
C ALA A 305 -23.95 -21.14 3.46
N GLU A 306 -24.59 -22.27 3.78
CA GLU A 306 -25.98 -22.58 3.40
C GLU A 306 -27.02 -21.55 3.89
N PRO A 307 -27.06 -21.13 5.17
CA PRO A 307 -28.04 -20.15 5.63
C PRO A 307 -27.85 -18.78 4.96
N LEU A 308 -26.61 -18.35 4.72
CA LEU A 308 -26.32 -17.09 4.03
C LEU A 308 -26.76 -17.11 2.57
N LEU A 309 -26.59 -18.25 1.89
CA LEU A 309 -27.05 -18.41 0.52
C LEU A 309 -28.59 -18.45 0.45
N ALA A 310 -29.25 -19.11 1.40
CA ALA A 310 -30.71 -19.14 1.49
C ALA A 310 -31.30 -17.75 1.80
N GLU A 311 -30.68 -16.97 2.69
CA GLU A 311 -31.05 -15.56 2.94
C GLU A 311 -30.92 -14.71 1.67
N ALA A 312 -29.83 -14.87 0.93
CA ALA A 312 -29.62 -14.16 -0.32
C ALA A 312 -30.65 -14.53 -1.39
N GLU A 313 -31.01 -15.80 -1.51
CA GLU A 313 -32.06 -16.29 -2.42
C GLU A 313 -33.43 -15.68 -2.07
N ALA A 314 -33.79 -15.65 -0.78
CA ALA A 314 -35.05 -15.07 -0.30
C ALA A 314 -35.12 -13.55 -0.54
N MET A 315 -34.01 -12.82 -0.33
CA MET A 315 -33.94 -11.39 -0.66
C MET A 315 -34.04 -11.16 -2.17
N LEU A 316 -33.40 -12.01 -2.98
CA LEU A 316 -33.44 -11.92 -4.42
C LEU A 316 -34.85 -12.18 -4.99
N GLU A 317 -35.61 -13.08 -4.37
CA GLU A 317 -37.02 -13.32 -4.72
C GLU A 317 -37.91 -12.10 -4.39
N LYS A 318 -37.70 -11.46 -3.23
CA LYS A 318 -38.41 -10.22 -2.86
C LYS A 318 -38.12 -9.07 -3.83
N VAL A 319 -36.88 -8.92 -4.29
CA VAL A 319 -36.49 -7.89 -5.27
C VAL A 319 -36.97 -8.22 -6.68
N ALA A 320 -37.08 -9.50 -7.04
CA ALA A 320 -37.56 -9.94 -8.34
C ALA A 320 -39.09 -9.95 -8.48
N ALA A 321 -39.84 -9.90 -7.37
CA ALA A 321 -41.30 -9.83 -7.41
C ALA A 321 -41.74 -8.50 -8.07
N PRO A 322 -42.57 -8.54 -9.13
CA PRO A 322 -43.03 -7.34 -9.81
C PRO A 322 -43.84 -6.48 -8.82
N SER A 323 -43.33 -5.29 -8.53
CA SER A 323 -44.04 -4.27 -7.75
C SER A 323 -45.30 -3.85 -8.50
N GLY A 324 -46.40 -4.56 -8.25
CA GLY A 324 -47.63 -4.41 -9.02
C GLY A 324 -48.84 -4.98 -8.30
N ALA A 325 -49.27 -4.33 -7.21
CA ALA A 325 -50.67 -4.22 -6.78
C ALA A 325 -50.80 -3.49 -5.43
N ALA A 326 -50.63 -2.15 -5.40
CA ALA A 326 -51.20 -1.34 -4.32
C ALA A 326 -51.49 0.09 -4.80
N GLY A 327 -52.77 0.35 -5.08
CA GLY A 327 -53.43 1.60 -4.71
C GLY A 327 -53.29 2.82 -5.63
N LYS A 328 -54.12 2.85 -6.68
CA LYS A 328 -54.59 4.08 -7.33
C LYS A 328 -55.96 4.44 -6.72
N ALA A 329 -56.07 5.54 -5.97
CA ALA A 329 -57.32 6.31 -5.81
C ALA A 329 -57.05 7.74 -5.29
N ALA A 330 -57.47 8.72 -6.12
CA ALA A 330 -58.08 10.04 -5.87
C ALA A 330 -57.84 10.80 -4.54
N GLY A 331 -57.68 12.13 -4.46
CA GLY A 331 -57.76 13.22 -5.43
C GLY A 331 -57.83 14.58 -4.70
N ALA A 332 -57.49 15.66 -5.42
CA ALA A 332 -57.90 17.07 -5.28
C ALA A 332 -57.51 17.95 -4.06
N ALA A 333 -56.82 19.06 -4.43
CA ALA A 333 -56.97 20.46 -4.01
C ALA A 333 -56.27 21.03 -2.73
N VAL A 334 -55.68 22.21 -2.96
CA VAL A 334 -54.86 23.17 -2.16
C VAL A 334 -55.79 24.26 -1.53
N PRO A 335 -55.43 25.24 -0.63
CA PRO A 335 -54.17 25.64 0.07
C PRO A 335 -54.29 25.85 1.62
N GLY A 336 -53.16 26.10 2.30
CA GLY A 336 -53.18 26.78 3.62
C GLY A 336 -51.83 26.89 4.33
N ALA A 337 -51.38 28.11 4.60
CA ALA A 337 -50.14 28.46 5.28
C ALA A 337 -50.21 28.29 6.82
N GLY A 338 -49.07 27.99 7.48
CA GLY A 338 -48.87 28.30 8.90
C GLY A 338 -47.99 27.34 9.72
N ALA A 339 -46.74 27.77 9.99
CA ALA A 339 -45.90 27.48 11.16
C ALA A 339 -45.30 26.07 11.38
N PRO A 340 -44.10 25.97 12.02
CA PRO A 340 -43.16 24.86 11.84
C PRO A 340 -43.40 23.71 12.83
N LYS A 341 -43.28 22.47 12.32
CA LYS A 341 -43.29 21.22 13.09
C LYS A 341 -41.96 20.46 12.83
N PRO A 342 -41.33 19.85 13.85
CA PRO A 342 -39.90 19.50 13.80
C PRO A 342 -39.60 18.37 12.81
N ALA A 343 -38.45 18.49 12.16
CA ALA A 343 -37.92 17.56 11.18
C ALA A 343 -37.77 16.15 11.77
N THR A 344 -38.56 15.22 11.25
CA THR A 344 -38.30 13.78 11.33
C THR A 344 -38.43 13.22 9.93
N ALA A 345 -37.32 13.28 9.19
CA ALA A 345 -37.09 12.45 8.03
C ALA A 345 -35.77 11.73 8.27
N ALA A 346 -35.84 10.48 8.69
CA ALA A 346 -34.70 9.58 8.79
C ALA A 346 -34.20 9.31 7.37
N GLY A 347 -33.36 10.19 6.85
CA GLY A 347 -32.62 9.97 5.62
C GLY A 347 -31.56 8.89 5.81
N ASP A 348 -31.16 8.26 4.71
CA ASP A 348 -30.08 7.25 4.69
C ASP A 348 -28.82 7.82 5.39
N PRO A 349 -28.40 7.27 6.53
CA PRO A 349 -27.26 7.77 7.30
C PRO A 349 -25.96 7.70 6.49
N VAL A 350 -25.88 6.79 5.51
CA VAL A 350 -24.72 6.66 4.61
C VAL A 350 -24.63 7.86 3.67
N ALA A 351 -25.76 8.29 3.09
CA ALA A 351 -25.81 9.46 2.22
C ALA A 351 -25.47 10.74 2.99
N ALA A 352 -26.04 10.90 4.19
CA ALA A 352 -25.76 12.04 5.06
C ALA A 352 -24.27 12.14 5.44
N PHE A 353 -23.66 11.01 5.81
CA PHE A 353 -22.23 10.92 6.12
C PHE A 353 -21.35 11.24 4.90
N SER A 354 -21.63 10.63 3.74
CA SER A 354 -20.85 10.85 2.51
C SER A 354 -20.86 12.31 2.08
N ASP A 355 -22.01 12.97 2.15
CA ASP A 355 -22.13 14.40 1.83
C ASP A 355 -21.34 15.27 2.81
N ARG A 356 -21.35 14.92 4.10
CA ARG A 356 -20.59 15.62 5.14
C ARG A 356 -19.09 15.44 4.96
N LEU A 357 -18.63 14.21 4.71
CA LEU A 357 -17.23 13.89 4.41
C LEU A 357 -16.74 14.69 3.19
N GLY A 358 -17.55 14.77 2.12
CA GLY A 358 -17.22 15.56 0.93
C GLY A 358 -17.07 17.05 1.19
N ARG A 359 -17.86 17.64 2.11
CA ARG A 359 -17.69 19.04 2.55
C ARG A 359 -16.40 19.22 3.37
N ALA A 360 -16.13 18.31 4.31
CA ALA A 360 -14.93 18.36 5.14
C ALA A 360 -13.64 18.25 4.29
N VAL A 361 -13.62 17.38 3.27
CA VAL A 361 -12.50 17.28 2.31
C VAL A 361 -12.21 18.63 1.63
N ARG A 362 -13.23 19.34 1.18
CA ARG A 362 -13.06 20.67 0.55
C ARG A 362 -12.53 21.71 1.56
N GLY A 363 -12.98 21.66 2.81
CA GLY A 363 -12.47 22.55 3.86
C GLY A 363 -11.00 22.29 4.20
N VAL A 364 -10.58 21.03 4.28
CA VAL A 364 -9.15 20.68 4.46
C VAL A 364 -8.29 21.13 3.27
N GLN A 365 -8.81 21.06 2.04
CA GLN A 365 -8.13 21.63 0.88
C GLN A 365 -7.99 23.15 0.95
N ALA A 366 -9.00 23.86 1.49
CA ALA A 366 -8.92 25.29 1.72
C ALA A 366 -7.85 25.65 2.78
N LEU A 367 -7.77 24.89 3.88
CA LEU A 367 -6.68 25.02 4.87
C LEU A 367 -5.30 24.83 4.23
N LYS A 368 -5.18 23.87 3.30
CA LYS A 368 -3.94 23.63 2.55
C LYS A 368 -3.56 24.80 1.67
N ALA A 369 -4.52 25.36 0.93
CA ALA A 369 -4.29 26.52 0.07
C ALA A 369 -3.90 27.76 0.89
N ALA A 370 -4.43 27.89 2.11
CA ALA A 370 -4.11 28.97 3.04
C ALA A 370 -2.78 28.77 3.79
N GLY A 371 -2.09 27.64 3.63
CA GLY A 371 -0.88 27.33 4.41
C GLY A 371 -1.15 27.24 5.92
N SER A 372 -2.36 26.85 6.32
CA SER A 372 -2.75 26.84 7.73
C SER A 372 -1.93 25.82 8.53
N PRO A 373 -1.45 26.16 9.75
CA PRO A 373 -0.77 25.22 10.62
C PRO A 373 -1.69 24.07 11.10
N LEU A 374 -3.02 24.23 11.00
CA LEU A 374 -4.01 23.23 11.38
C LEU A 374 -4.20 22.13 10.32
N LEU A 375 -3.54 22.23 9.16
CA LEU A 375 -3.71 21.30 8.04
C LEU A 375 -3.43 19.85 8.42
N ALA A 376 -2.31 19.59 9.11
CA ALA A 376 -1.88 18.23 9.42
C ALA A 376 -2.88 17.52 10.34
N GLU A 377 -3.39 18.23 11.35
CA GLU A 377 -4.37 17.70 12.29
C GLU A 377 -5.72 17.45 11.61
N ALA A 378 -6.24 18.42 10.85
CA ALA A 378 -7.52 18.30 10.16
C ALA A 378 -7.49 17.16 9.12
N ALA A 379 -6.38 17.00 8.38
CA ALA A 379 -6.21 15.89 7.43
C ALA A 379 -6.10 14.53 8.13
N GLY A 380 -5.47 14.46 9.30
CA GLY A 380 -5.36 13.24 10.11
C GLY A 380 -6.73 12.77 10.61
N LYS A 381 -7.51 13.68 11.20
CA LYS A 381 -8.87 13.39 11.70
C LYS A 381 -9.84 13.03 10.57
N LEU A 382 -9.73 13.69 9.42
CA LEU A 382 -10.52 13.36 8.23
C LEU A 382 -10.27 11.92 7.73
N LYS A 383 -9.02 11.45 7.73
CA LYS A 383 -8.69 10.06 7.38
C LYS A 383 -9.28 9.06 8.36
N LYS A 384 -9.26 9.38 9.66
CA LYS A 384 -9.89 8.54 10.70
C LYS A 384 -11.40 8.47 10.50
N ALA A 385 -12.05 9.62 10.26
CA ALA A 385 -13.48 9.69 10.00
C ALA A 385 -13.90 8.82 8.80
N ASP A 386 -13.14 8.87 7.70
CA ASP A 386 -13.38 8.03 6.52
C ASP A 386 -13.21 6.52 6.82
N ALA A 387 -12.19 6.13 7.59
CA ALA A 387 -11.99 4.73 7.98
C ALA A 387 -13.14 4.21 8.88
N VAL A 388 -13.55 5.00 9.87
CA VAL A 388 -14.65 4.68 10.79
C VAL A 388 -16.00 4.65 10.06
N GLY A 389 -16.23 5.58 9.13
CA GLY A 389 -17.42 5.59 8.27
C GLY A 389 -17.51 4.38 7.35
N ARG A 390 -16.37 3.89 6.83
CA ARG A 390 -16.30 2.63 6.07
C ARG A 390 -16.63 1.40 6.92
N ALA A 391 -16.36 1.45 8.22
CA ALA A 391 -16.78 0.44 9.19
C ALA A 391 -18.26 0.58 9.63
N LYS A 392 -19.01 1.54 9.05
CA LYS A 392 -20.42 1.86 9.36
C LYS A 392 -20.68 2.36 10.80
N ALA A 393 -19.64 2.77 11.52
CA ALA A 393 -19.78 3.42 12.82
C ALA A 393 -20.03 4.93 12.64
N PHE A 394 -21.19 5.29 12.09
CA PHE A 394 -21.47 6.65 11.62
C PHE A 394 -21.51 7.69 12.72
N ASP A 395 -21.86 7.33 13.95
CA ASP A 395 -21.87 8.25 15.09
C ASP A 395 -20.45 8.74 15.41
N GLN A 396 -19.51 7.80 15.60
CA GLN A 396 -18.08 8.10 15.81
C GLN A 396 -17.44 8.81 14.61
N ALA A 397 -17.83 8.42 13.39
CA ALA A 397 -17.33 9.07 12.19
C ALA A 397 -17.83 10.53 12.09
N ASN A 398 -19.06 10.80 12.54
CA ASN A 398 -19.62 12.15 12.60
C ASN A 398 -18.94 13.01 13.68
N GLU A 399 -18.63 12.47 14.86
CA GLU A 399 -17.86 13.18 15.89
C GLU A 399 -16.48 13.63 15.37
N LEU A 400 -15.79 12.75 14.64
CA LEU A 400 -14.52 13.10 14.01
C LEU A 400 -14.69 14.17 12.91
N LEU A 401 -15.82 14.16 12.18
CA LEU A 401 -16.13 15.21 11.22
C LEU A 401 -16.48 16.55 11.88
N ASP A 402 -17.13 16.54 13.05
CA ASP A 402 -17.36 17.75 13.87
C ASP A 402 -16.04 18.41 14.27
N GLU A 403 -15.05 17.62 14.72
CA GLU A 403 -13.71 18.13 15.05
C GLU A 403 -12.99 18.70 13.81
N VAL A 404 -13.08 18.04 12.66
CA VAL A 404 -12.49 18.52 11.40
C VAL A 404 -13.14 19.84 10.98
N GLU A 405 -14.47 19.95 11.06
CA GLU A 405 -15.21 21.18 10.74
C GLU A 405 -14.84 22.32 11.71
N GLN A 406 -14.62 22.03 12.99
CA GLN A 406 -14.14 23.01 13.97
C GLN A 406 -12.73 23.52 13.63
N LEU A 407 -11.80 22.64 13.28
CA LEU A 407 -10.44 23.02 12.84
C LEU A 407 -10.47 23.85 11.55
N ILE A 408 -11.33 23.49 10.60
CA ILE A 408 -11.55 24.29 9.38
C ILE A 408 -12.05 25.69 9.73
N LYS A 409 -13.03 25.80 10.64
CA LYS A 409 -13.58 27.09 11.08
C LYS A 409 -12.53 27.95 11.80
N GLN A 410 -11.67 27.35 12.62
CA GLN A 410 -10.56 28.04 13.28
C GLN A 410 -9.53 28.55 12.27
N GLY A 411 -9.17 27.74 11.28
CA GLY A 411 -8.22 28.15 10.23
C GLY A 411 -8.80 29.11 9.18
N ALA A 412 -10.12 29.19 9.07
CA ALA A 412 -10.83 30.14 8.20
C ALA A 412 -11.14 31.47 8.89
N ALA A 413 -10.96 31.57 10.21
CA ALA A 413 -11.11 32.84 10.91
C ALA A 413 -10.10 33.84 10.31
N PRO A 414 -10.55 35.02 9.84
CA PRO A 414 -9.65 36.01 9.28
C PRO A 414 -8.67 36.41 10.38
N GLY A 415 -7.45 35.89 10.26
CA GLY A 415 -6.36 36.26 11.14
C GLY A 415 -6.20 37.77 11.08
N LYS A 416 -6.58 38.44 12.17
CA LYS A 416 -6.13 39.79 12.50
C LYS A 416 -4.61 39.72 12.41
N ALA A 417 -4.07 40.25 11.31
CA ALA A 417 -2.65 40.21 11.02
C ALA A 417 -1.89 40.63 12.28
N ALA A 418 -1.07 39.72 12.82
CA ALA A 418 -0.11 40.09 13.84
C ALA A 418 0.72 41.25 13.27
N PRO A 419 0.84 42.39 13.95
CA PRO A 419 1.57 43.53 13.43
C PRO A 419 3.00 43.09 13.12
N ALA A 420 3.41 43.28 11.87
CA ALA A 420 4.78 43.15 11.45
C ALA A 420 5.63 44.08 12.32
N GLY A 421 6.42 43.49 13.23
CA GLY A 421 7.31 44.21 14.11
C GLY A 421 8.29 45.04 13.30
N GLY A 422 8.17 46.36 13.44
CA GLY A 422 9.10 47.33 12.90
C GLY A 422 10.47 47.19 13.55
N THR A 423 11.50 47.32 12.72
CA THR A 423 12.90 47.47 13.07
C THR A 423 13.11 48.78 13.85
N PRO A 424 13.66 48.78 15.08
CA PRO A 424 14.23 49.99 15.65
C PRO A 424 15.74 50.03 15.39
N ALA A 425 16.17 51.15 14.81
CA ALA A 425 17.56 51.51 14.64
C ALA A 425 18.17 52.03 15.96
N SER A 426 19.36 51.52 16.27
CA SER A 426 20.53 52.15 16.93
C SER A 426 20.33 53.16 18.07
N GLY A 427 20.86 52.80 19.25
CA GLY A 427 21.20 53.73 20.34
C GLY A 427 22.23 53.11 21.29
N THR A 428 23.46 53.60 21.21
CA THR A 428 24.69 53.26 21.95
C THR A 428 24.56 53.20 23.46
N SER A 429 25.14 52.18 24.12
CA SER A 429 25.69 52.28 25.48
C SER A 429 26.50 51.02 25.85
N ALA A 430 27.70 51.24 26.38
CA ALA A 430 28.67 50.24 26.81
C ALA A 430 28.17 49.34 27.95
N GLY A 431 28.64 48.09 27.97
CA GLY A 431 28.41 47.17 29.08
C GLY A 431 29.01 45.79 28.82
N THR A 432 30.22 45.56 29.31
CA THR A 432 30.86 44.25 29.48
C THR A 432 29.95 43.30 30.26
N GLY A 433 29.64 42.13 29.69
CA GLY A 433 28.89 41.08 30.38
C GLY A 433 28.96 39.75 29.63
N THR A 434 29.76 38.84 30.16
CA THR A 434 29.79 37.40 29.87
C THR A 434 28.41 36.77 30.15
N GLY A 435 27.81 36.10 29.16
CA GLY A 435 26.50 35.46 29.31
C GLY A 435 26.19 34.46 28.21
N THR A 436 26.20 33.19 28.60
CA THR A 436 25.72 31.98 27.94
C THR A 436 24.51 32.16 26.99
N GLY A 437 24.63 31.65 25.77
CA GLY A 437 23.57 31.62 24.77
C GLY A 437 22.48 30.60 25.10
N ALA A 438 21.25 31.08 25.29
CA ALA A 438 20.05 30.28 25.47
C ALA A 438 19.47 29.85 24.11
N ALA A 439 19.46 28.54 23.86
CA ALA A 439 18.74 27.92 22.75
C ALA A 439 17.23 28.02 22.99
N LYS A 440 16.50 28.35 21.92
CA LYS A 440 15.04 28.45 21.87
C LYS A 440 14.43 27.04 21.97
N ALA A 441 13.92 26.70 23.15
CA ALA A 441 13.30 25.42 23.46
C ALA A 441 12.03 25.16 22.62
N ALA A 442 11.93 23.93 22.11
CA ALA A 442 10.71 23.35 21.55
C ALA A 442 9.63 23.21 22.64
N PRO A 443 8.33 23.20 22.29
CA PRO A 443 7.25 23.03 23.26
C PRO A 443 7.36 21.67 23.96
N GLN A 444 7.67 21.70 25.25
CA GLN A 444 7.61 20.57 26.16
C GLN A 444 6.14 20.08 26.26
N PRO A 445 5.84 18.80 26.02
CA PRO A 445 4.51 18.27 26.28
C PRO A 445 4.23 18.30 27.79
N ALA A 446 3.04 18.77 28.16
CA ALA A 446 2.59 18.89 29.53
C ALA A 446 2.70 17.53 30.25
N ALA A 447 3.22 17.56 31.48
CA ALA A 447 3.19 16.45 32.40
C ALA A 447 1.76 16.30 32.92
N ASP A 448 0.96 15.48 32.24
CA ASP A 448 -0.30 14.99 32.78
C ASP A 448 -0.01 13.85 33.76
N ASP A 449 -0.43 14.06 35.01
CA ASP A 449 -0.66 13.06 36.06
C ASP A 449 -1.67 12.01 35.55
N GLU A 450 -1.24 11.08 34.69
CA GLU A 450 -1.99 9.84 34.46
C GLU A 450 -1.57 8.84 35.54
N ALA A 451 -2.48 8.58 36.47
CA ALA A 451 -2.42 7.46 37.39
C ALA A 451 -2.15 6.16 36.63
N ASP A 452 -1.43 5.23 37.28
CA ASP A 452 -1.07 3.88 36.80
C ASP A 452 -2.31 2.97 36.61
N ASP A 453 -3.26 3.38 35.76
CA ASP A 453 -4.37 2.54 35.37
C ASP A 453 -3.83 1.41 34.48
N ILE A 454 -4.04 0.18 34.93
CA ILE A 454 -3.71 -1.04 34.19
C ILE A 454 -4.53 -1.02 32.90
N LEU A 455 -3.85 -0.72 31.79
CA LEU A 455 -4.48 -0.71 30.47
C LEU A 455 -4.64 -2.12 29.94
N GLU A 456 -5.71 -2.36 29.20
CA GLU A 456 -5.84 -3.57 28.39
C GLU A 456 -4.62 -3.69 27.43
N PRO A 457 -4.04 -4.89 27.23
CA PRO A 457 -2.83 -5.08 26.42
C PRO A 457 -2.92 -4.46 25.02
N LYS A 458 -4.10 -4.49 24.41
CA LYS A 458 -4.36 -3.89 23.10
C LYS A 458 -4.18 -2.37 23.10
N ILE A 459 -4.62 -1.69 24.16
CA ILE A 459 -4.47 -0.24 24.31
C ILE A 459 -3.00 0.10 24.58
N ALA A 460 -2.31 -0.68 25.41
CA ALA A 460 -0.89 -0.51 25.67
C ALA A 460 -0.04 -0.70 24.39
N LEU A 461 -0.37 -1.70 23.57
CA LEU A 461 0.30 -1.95 22.28
C LEU A 461 0.06 -0.78 21.30
N GLN A 462 -1.13 -0.19 21.28
CA GLN A 462 -1.40 1.02 20.50
C GLN A 462 -0.60 2.24 21.00
N ARG A 463 -0.45 2.39 22.32
CA ARG A 463 0.39 3.44 22.92
C ARG A 463 1.85 3.25 22.51
N TYR A 464 2.38 2.02 22.57
CA TYR A 464 3.70 1.68 22.06
C TYR A 464 3.87 2.00 20.57
N ALA A 465 2.92 1.58 19.72
CA ALA A 465 2.99 1.85 18.28
C ALA A 465 3.02 3.35 17.97
N LYS A 466 2.27 4.17 18.72
CA LYS A 466 2.28 5.64 18.60
C LYS A 466 3.63 6.22 19.03
N ALA A 467 4.16 5.80 20.19
CA ALA A 467 5.47 6.20 20.70
C ALA A 467 6.61 5.86 19.71
N ARG A 468 6.59 4.64 19.17
CA ARG A 468 7.50 4.17 18.13
C ARG A 468 7.42 5.02 16.87
N GLY A 469 6.21 5.33 16.39
CA GLY A 469 6.02 6.21 15.22
C GLY A 469 6.64 7.60 15.41
N GLN A 470 6.52 8.17 16.62
CA GLN A 470 7.14 9.46 16.95
C GLN A 470 8.66 9.38 16.93
N VAL A 471 9.26 8.38 17.59
CA VAL A 471 10.72 8.20 17.65
C VAL A 471 11.30 7.94 16.26
N LEU A 472 10.66 7.08 15.44
CA LEU A 472 11.10 6.84 14.07
C LEU A 472 11.11 8.12 13.23
N GLY A 473 10.14 9.02 13.45
CA GLY A 473 10.11 10.34 12.81
C GLY A 473 11.29 11.23 13.21
N GLN A 474 11.69 11.22 14.49
CA GLN A 474 12.86 11.96 14.97
C GLN A 474 14.17 11.37 14.43
N LEU A 475 14.29 10.04 14.40
CA LEU A 475 15.44 9.36 13.78
C LEU A 475 15.57 9.69 12.29
N ASP A 476 14.46 9.82 11.56
CA ASP A 476 14.48 10.27 10.15
C ASP A 476 14.95 11.72 9.99
N LEU A 477 14.60 12.61 10.94
CA LEU A 477 15.10 13.99 10.95
C LEU A 477 16.59 14.03 11.25
N LEU A 478 17.04 13.27 12.25
CA LEU A 478 18.45 13.16 12.61
C LEU A 478 19.28 12.60 11.46
N ALA A 479 18.83 11.52 10.81
CA ALA A 479 19.51 10.95 9.64
C ALA A 479 19.67 11.97 8.51
N LYS A 480 18.64 12.78 8.23
CA LYS A 480 18.73 13.85 7.22
C LYS A 480 19.70 14.95 7.61
N ALA A 481 19.75 15.33 8.88
CA ALA A 481 20.70 16.33 9.38
C ALA A 481 22.15 15.83 9.29
N VAL A 482 22.39 14.57 9.69
CA VAL A 482 23.67 13.86 9.54
C VAL A 482 24.08 13.82 8.07
N GLN A 483 23.18 13.43 7.18
CA GLN A 483 23.47 13.38 5.74
C GLN A 483 23.80 14.76 5.15
N ALA A 484 23.12 15.80 5.61
CA ALA A 484 23.33 17.17 5.13
C ALA A 484 24.67 17.77 5.59
N SER A 485 25.22 17.31 6.72
CA SER A 485 26.47 17.85 7.27
C SER A 485 27.71 17.46 6.46
N ARG A 486 27.64 16.36 5.69
CA ARG A 486 28.77 15.78 4.93
C ARG A 486 30.01 15.53 5.80
N HIS A 487 29.80 15.18 7.07
CA HIS A 487 30.88 14.82 7.98
C HIS A 487 31.59 13.54 7.50
N GLU A 488 32.89 13.39 7.80
CA GLU A 488 33.67 12.20 7.41
C GLU A 488 33.10 10.89 8.00
N LYS A 489 32.45 10.98 9.16
CA LYS A 489 31.75 9.88 9.84
C LYS A 489 30.26 9.78 9.54
N MET A 490 29.78 10.43 8.48
CA MET A 490 28.35 10.44 8.14
C MET A 490 27.82 9.01 7.94
N ASP A 491 28.55 8.15 7.24
CA ASP A 491 28.09 6.80 6.93
C ASP A 491 28.00 5.92 8.19
N GLU A 492 28.94 6.04 9.11
CA GLU A 492 28.94 5.35 10.41
C GLU A 492 27.70 5.73 11.23
N ALA A 493 27.43 7.02 11.40
CA ALA A 493 26.24 7.50 12.10
C ALA A 493 24.93 7.09 11.41
N LEU A 494 24.89 7.05 10.08
CA LEU A 494 23.71 6.56 9.34
C LEU A 494 23.50 5.05 9.51
N ILE A 495 24.56 4.27 9.68
CA ILE A 495 24.48 2.84 9.98
C ILE A 495 23.91 2.63 11.38
N GLU A 496 24.41 3.36 12.38
CA GLU A 496 23.90 3.33 13.76
C GLU A 496 22.41 3.67 13.84
N ILE A 497 21.99 4.79 13.22
CA ILE A 497 20.58 5.19 13.19
C ILE A 497 19.71 4.12 12.53
N ARG A 498 20.18 3.47 11.45
CA ARG A 498 19.44 2.36 10.82
C ARG A 498 19.39 1.11 11.70
N GLY A 499 20.47 0.80 12.42
CA GLY A 499 20.54 -0.29 13.39
C GLY A 499 19.48 -0.14 14.46
N VAL A 500 19.40 1.04 15.09
CA VAL A 500 18.37 1.34 16.09
C VAL A 500 16.97 1.18 15.52
N ARG A 501 16.70 1.69 14.32
CA ARG A 501 15.39 1.51 13.66
C ARG A 501 15.01 0.04 13.44
N ALA A 502 15.97 -0.80 13.08
CA ALA A 502 15.75 -2.21 12.81
C ALA A 502 15.44 -2.99 14.10
N ASN A 503 16.11 -2.65 15.20
CA ASN A 503 15.93 -3.30 16.50
C ASN A 503 14.65 -2.89 17.24
N LEU A 504 14.03 -1.76 16.87
CA LEU A 504 12.72 -1.37 17.39
C LEU A 504 11.60 -2.22 16.75
N SER A 505 11.20 -3.32 17.42
CA SER A 505 10.10 -4.20 17.00
C SER A 505 8.83 -3.42 16.67
N ALA A 506 8.14 -3.80 15.58
CA ALA A 506 6.86 -3.17 15.23
C ALA A 506 5.72 -3.63 16.15
N ASN A 507 5.77 -4.88 16.63
CA ASN A 507 4.70 -5.53 17.39
C ASN A 507 5.30 -6.37 18.54
N PRO A 508 5.66 -5.77 19.70
CA PRO A 508 6.09 -6.52 20.88
C PRO A 508 4.88 -7.03 21.67
N ASP A 509 4.06 -7.88 21.05
CA ASP A 509 2.79 -8.37 21.60
C ASP A 509 2.94 -9.52 22.62
N THR A 510 4.15 -10.06 22.79
CA THR A 510 4.48 -11.03 23.85
C THR A 510 5.34 -10.40 24.94
N LEU A 511 5.22 -10.91 26.18
CA LEU A 511 6.02 -10.45 27.31
C LEU A 511 7.54 -10.55 27.03
N ARG A 512 7.95 -11.62 26.35
CA ARG A 512 9.34 -11.82 25.95
C ARG A 512 9.81 -10.73 25.00
N THR A 513 9.06 -10.46 23.93
CA THR A 513 9.42 -9.42 22.96
C THR A 513 9.39 -8.01 23.55
N ALA A 514 8.47 -7.73 24.48
CA ALA A 514 8.43 -6.45 25.19
C ALA A 514 9.69 -6.25 26.05
N ARG A 515 10.09 -7.28 26.82
CA ARG A 515 11.33 -7.25 27.63
C ARG A 515 12.61 -7.20 26.80
N GLU A 516 12.62 -7.79 25.60
CA GLU A 516 13.76 -7.67 24.68
C GLU A 516 13.92 -6.23 24.18
N VAL A 517 12.81 -5.55 23.85
CA VAL A 517 12.83 -4.11 23.50
C VAL A 517 13.24 -3.25 24.70
N GLU A 518 12.73 -3.56 25.89
CA GLU A 518 13.10 -2.89 27.15
C GLU A 518 14.62 -2.97 27.39
N ARG A 519 15.17 -4.19 27.40
CA ARG A 519 16.60 -4.43 27.58
C ARG A 519 17.45 -3.73 26.52
N TYR A 520 17.02 -3.78 25.26
CA TYR A 520 17.71 -3.09 24.18
C TYR A 520 17.79 -1.58 24.43
N LEU A 521 16.67 -0.96 24.80
CA LEU A 521 16.60 0.48 25.07
C LEU A 521 17.44 0.91 26.29
N GLU A 522 17.59 0.04 27.29
CA GLU A 522 18.36 0.34 28.51
C GLU A 522 19.86 0.08 28.39
N SER A 523 20.27 -0.94 27.62
CA SER A 523 21.66 -1.45 27.65
C SER A 523 22.49 -1.14 26.41
N ASP A 524 21.87 -0.76 25.30
CA ASP A 524 22.58 -0.44 24.07
C ASP A 524 23.15 0.99 24.14
N ASP A 525 24.47 1.11 23.96
CA ASP A 525 25.21 2.38 24.03
C ASP A 525 24.86 3.32 22.88
N VAL A 526 24.60 2.78 21.69
CA VAL A 526 24.15 3.58 20.53
C VAL A 526 22.81 4.24 20.82
N VAL A 527 21.89 3.56 21.51
CA VAL A 527 20.62 4.17 21.94
C VAL A 527 20.86 5.36 22.87
N ALA A 528 21.78 5.23 23.83
CA ALA A 528 22.13 6.30 24.75
C ALA A 528 22.81 7.49 24.03
N ASP A 529 23.70 7.20 23.07
CA ASP A 529 24.39 8.22 22.28
C ASP A 529 23.43 9.02 21.39
N LEU A 530 22.42 8.37 20.79
CA LEU A 530 21.41 9.03 19.97
C LEU A 530 20.44 9.91 20.78
N ASP A 531 20.20 9.56 22.04
CA ASP A 531 19.41 10.38 22.98
C ASP A 531 20.20 11.52 23.61
N GLY A 532 21.53 11.46 23.54
CA GLY A 532 22.42 12.51 23.98
C GLY A 532 22.29 13.81 23.16
N PRO A 533 22.81 14.93 23.67
CA PRO A 533 22.90 16.17 22.92
C PRO A 533 23.71 15.97 21.63
N ASN A 534 23.06 16.10 20.47
CA ASN A 534 23.73 16.07 19.17
C ASN A 534 23.92 17.49 18.60
N PRO A 535 24.90 17.68 17.69
CA PRO A 535 25.22 19.00 17.12
C PRO A 535 24.10 19.59 16.25
N TYR A 536 23.04 18.83 15.97
CA TYR A 536 21.91 19.26 15.14
C TYR A 536 20.74 19.80 15.97
N GLY A 537 20.80 19.69 17.31
CA GLY A 537 19.75 20.16 18.21
C GLY A 537 18.44 19.37 18.08
N ILE A 538 18.49 18.12 17.60
CA ILE A 538 17.34 17.25 17.43
C ILE A 538 17.22 16.35 18.66
N ASP A 539 16.19 16.54 19.48
CA ASP A 539 15.92 15.62 20.60
C ASP A 539 15.16 14.40 20.07
N VAL A 540 15.80 13.23 20.10
CA VAL A 540 15.19 11.98 19.63
C VAL A 540 14.24 11.41 20.69
N GLY A 541 14.66 11.43 21.95
CA GLY A 541 13.89 10.95 23.10
C GLY A 541 13.49 9.47 23.02
N LEU A 542 14.33 8.59 22.46
CA LEU A 542 14.18 7.13 22.39
C LEU A 542 13.81 6.55 23.75
N GLN A 543 14.69 6.66 24.74
CA GLN A 543 14.53 6.04 26.05
C GLN A 543 13.33 6.62 26.76
N LYS A 544 13.24 7.94 26.87
CA LYS A 544 12.14 8.63 27.56
C LYS A 544 10.76 8.30 26.97
N THR A 545 10.64 8.25 25.64
CA THR A 545 9.36 8.04 24.97
C THR A 545 8.99 6.55 24.91
N LEU A 546 9.94 5.67 24.59
CA LEU A 546 9.67 4.25 24.39
C LEU A 546 9.69 3.46 25.69
N LEU A 547 10.61 3.68 26.63
CA LEU A 547 10.62 2.91 27.89
C LEU A 547 9.31 3.09 28.65
N ARG A 548 8.77 4.31 28.70
CA ARG A 548 7.44 4.56 29.30
C ARG A 548 6.35 3.71 28.65
N ALA A 549 6.33 3.63 27.32
CA ALA A 549 5.33 2.84 26.62
C ALA A 549 5.55 1.32 26.75
N VAL A 550 6.82 0.89 26.78
CA VAL A 550 7.21 -0.51 26.96
C VAL A 550 6.88 -0.98 28.38
N TYR A 551 7.16 -0.20 29.42
CA TYR A 551 6.80 -0.58 30.80
C TYR A 551 5.29 -0.75 30.98
N VAL A 552 4.49 0.17 30.41
CA VAL A 552 3.03 0.05 30.41
C VAL A 552 2.58 -1.21 29.67
N LEU A 553 3.23 -1.54 28.55
CA LEU A 553 2.95 -2.75 27.78
C LEU A 553 3.33 -4.02 28.55
N THR A 554 4.54 -4.10 29.08
CA THR A 554 5.02 -5.21 29.92
C THR A 554 4.08 -5.44 31.10
N ALA A 555 3.71 -4.38 31.83
CA ALA A 555 2.77 -4.47 32.95
C ALA A 555 1.36 -4.91 32.52
N SER A 556 0.87 -4.44 31.36
CA SER A 556 -0.44 -4.87 30.84
C SER A 556 -0.45 -6.35 30.47
N ILE A 557 0.63 -6.86 29.86
CA ILE A 557 0.74 -8.25 29.44
C ILE A 557 0.87 -9.15 30.67
N ASP A 558 1.72 -8.79 31.63
CA ASP A 558 1.96 -9.56 32.85
C ASP A 558 0.68 -9.72 33.69
N ASN A 559 -0.12 -8.64 33.81
CA ASN A 559 -1.40 -8.68 34.53
C ASN A 559 -2.52 -9.42 33.78
N TYR A 560 -2.42 -9.59 32.47
CA TYR A 560 -3.44 -10.27 31.66
C TYR A 560 -3.25 -11.79 31.58
N VAL A 561 -2.09 -12.30 32.01
CA VAL A 561 -1.89 -13.73 32.20
C VAL A 561 -2.73 -14.15 33.42
N GLU A 562 -3.96 -14.61 33.18
CA GLU A 562 -4.88 -15.03 34.24
C GLU A 562 -4.17 -15.98 35.23
N PRO A 563 -4.29 -15.77 36.55
CA PRO A 563 -3.71 -16.65 37.57
C PRO A 563 -4.37 -18.06 37.65
N GLY A 564 -5.02 -18.53 36.58
CA GLY A 564 -5.94 -19.67 36.59
C GLY A 564 -5.51 -20.91 35.81
N VAL A 565 -4.37 -20.90 35.12
CA VAL A 565 -3.85 -22.10 34.43
C VAL A 565 -2.47 -22.43 34.98
N SER A 566 -2.44 -22.97 36.20
CA SER A 566 -1.31 -23.79 36.63
C SER A 566 -1.38 -25.09 35.82
N ASP A 567 -0.41 -25.31 34.92
CA ASP A 567 -0.09 -26.65 34.41
C ASP A 567 0.46 -27.50 35.58
N ASP A 568 -0.44 -28.01 36.42
CA ASP A 568 -0.20 -29.11 37.37
C ASP A 568 -0.93 -30.38 36.88
#